data_AF-A0A7C4YUL2-F1
#
_entry.id   AF-A0A7C4YUL2-F1
#
_cell.length_a   1.000
_cell.length_b   1.000
_cell.length_c   1.000
_cell.angle_alpha   90.00
_cell.angle_beta   90.00
_cell.angle_gamma   90.00
#
_symmetry.space_group_name_H-M   'P 1'
#
loop_
_entity.id
_entity.type
_entity.pdbx_description
1 polymer ?
#
loop_
_entity_poly.entity_id
_entity_poly.type
_entity_poly.pdbx_seq_one_letter_code
_entity_poly.pdbx_strand_id
1 'polypeptide(L)'
;MDDFGKVDVFTGASDIGQGADTVIAQIVAEEIGITVEDVNVIHNDTDVCPWDVGVHASRTTFVAGNSALYAARKMKAKLLEIISKVLEVPEDDIVIKNGVAYSKSNPEKSVPLARAIRRAHFTRGGCMLMAEHFYDPNNENLDKEFKGNLSAAYAYGTHGVEVEVDTETGKVKILKYVAAHDVGRAINPLLLEGQIYGGVLQGIGYALSERMIYEGGYLKNGNFLDYKILTVRDVVPVETVIVETDEKEGPFGAKGIGEPGLVPTAPAIANAIYDAIGVRIKDLPITPEKILRALKEKSSPK
;
A
#
# COMPACT_ATOMS: atom_id res chain seq x y z
N MET A 1 5.44 18.96 -16.71
CA MET A 1 4.52 19.99 -16.20
C MET A 1 4.17 20.94 -17.32
N ASP A 2 2.88 21.19 -17.55
CA ASP A 2 2.39 22.05 -18.62
C ASP A 2 2.37 23.55 -18.22
N ASP A 3 1.94 24.44 -19.13
CA ASP A 3 1.85 25.88 -18.88
C ASP A 3 0.68 26.30 -17.98
N PHE A 4 -0.20 25.37 -17.60
CA PHE A 4 -1.24 25.55 -16.59
C PHE A 4 -0.78 25.13 -15.19
N GLY A 5 0.42 24.57 -15.06
CA GLY A 5 0.94 24.07 -13.80
C GLY A 5 0.39 22.70 -13.41
N LYS A 6 -0.10 21.93 -14.39
CA LYS A 6 -0.51 20.53 -14.21
C LYS A 6 0.65 19.58 -14.51
N VAL A 7 0.62 18.42 -13.88
CA VAL A 7 1.70 17.43 -13.94
C VAL A 7 1.15 16.10 -14.43
N ASP A 8 1.66 15.65 -15.58
CA ASP A 8 1.52 14.27 -16.00
C ASP A 8 2.66 13.43 -15.40
N VAL A 9 2.31 12.33 -14.75
CA VAL A 9 3.23 11.35 -14.17
C VAL A 9 3.12 10.06 -14.96
N PHE A 10 4.15 9.76 -15.76
CA PHE A 10 4.25 8.50 -16.49
C PHE A 10 4.92 7.45 -15.59
N THR A 11 4.23 6.35 -15.32
CA THR A 11 4.73 5.29 -14.43
C THR A 11 4.45 3.90 -15.02
N GLY A 12 5.39 2.98 -14.84
CA GLY A 12 5.19 1.57 -15.18
C GLY A 12 4.36 0.81 -14.14
N ALA A 13 4.17 1.39 -12.95
CA ALA A 13 3.38 0.77 -11.89
C ALA A 13 1.90 0.68 -12.29
N SER A 14 1.23 -0.40 -11.91
CA SER A 14 -0.20 -0.58 -12.14
C SER A 14 -1.03 -0.43 -10.86
N ASP A 15 -2.24 0.08 -11.00
CA ASP A 15 -3.28 -0.03 -10.00
C ASP A 15 -4.21 -1.21 -10.32
N ILE A 16 -4.42 -2.08 -9.34
CA ILE A 16 -5.32 -3.24 -9.39
C ILE A 16 -6.42 -3.15 -8.32
N GLY A 17 -6.65 -1.94 -7.79
CA GLY A 17 -7.63 -1.63 -6.74
C GLY A 17 -7.00 -1.27 -5.39
N GLN A 18 -5.67 -1.32 -5.27
CA GLN A 18 -4.96 -0.93 -4.04
C GLN A 18 -4.80 0.59 -3.89
N GLY A 19 -5.01 1.36 -4.95
CA GLY A 19 -4.95 2.83 -4.91
C GLY A 19 -3.55 3.41 -5.18
N ALA A 20 -2.72 2.71 -5.95
CA ALA A 20 -1.40 3.18 -6.37
C ALA A 20 -1.47 4.53 -7.10
N ASP A 21 -2.47 4.74 -7.96
CA ASP A 21 -2.60 5.98 -8.73
C ASP A 21 -2.79 7.18 -7.80
N THR A 22 -3.66 7.01 -6.80
CA THR A 22 -3.93 8.05 -5.80
C THR A 22 -2.70 8.33 -4.94
N VAL A 23 -2.00 7.30 -4.49
CA VAL A 23 -0.79 7.44 -3.66
C VAL A 23 0.33 8.13 -4.43
N ILE A 24 0.57 7.75 -5.69
CA ILE A 24 1.58 8.40 -6.55
C ILE A 24 1.21 9.88 -6.77
N ALA A 25 -0.05 10.16 -7.09
CA ALA A 25 -0.52 11.53 -7.27
C ALA A 25 -0.33 12.39 -6.01
N GLN A 26 -0.69 11.85 -4.83
CA GLN A 26 -0.48 12.51 -3.53
C GLN A 26 0.98 12.78 -3.25
N ILE A 27 1.87 11.83 -3.54
CA ILE A 27 3.31 12.00 -3.32
C ILE A 27 3.87 13.14 -4.18
N VAL A 28 3.49 13.18 -5.45
CA VAL A 28 3.94 14.20 -6.40
C VAL A 28 3.36 15.56 -6.05
N ALA A 29 2.07 15.63 -5.72
CA ALA A 29 1.40 16.86 -5.34
C ALA A 29 2.03 17.48 -4.09
N GLU A 30 2.26 16.68 -3.04
CA GLU A 30 2.89 17.11 -1.79
C GLU A 30 4.33 17.60 -2.01
N GLU A 31 5.15 16.85 -2.77
CA GLU A 31 6.52 17.28 -3.02
C GLU A 31 6.56 18.60 -3.81
N ILE A 32 5.73 18.78 -4.84
CA ILE A 32 5.76 20.00 -5.65
C ILE A 32 5.09 21.18 -4.93
N GLY A 33 4.05 20.94 -4.12
CA GLY A 33 3.21 21.97 -3.51
C GLY A 33 1.98 22.36 -4.35
N ILE A 34 1.46 21.44 -5.15
CA ILE A 34 0.21 21.58 -5.93
C ILE A 34 -0.91 20.72 -5.34
N THR A 35 -2.13 20.79 -5.87
CA THR A 35 -3.20 19.90 -5.42
C THR A 35 -3.18 18.58 -6.18
N VAL A 36 -3.82 17.54 -5.64
CA VAL A 36 -3.85 16.21 -6.26
C VAL A 36 -4.58 16.25 -7.60
N GLU A 37 -5.59 17.12 -7.74
CA GLU A 37 -6.37 17.31 -8.97
C GLU A 37 -5.53 17.89 -10.13
N ASP A 38 -4.40 18.52 -9.82
CA ASP A 38 -3.44 19.01 -10.81
C ASP A 38 -2.44 17.93 -11.24
N VAL A 39 -2.53 16.72 -10.68
CA VAL A 39 -1.67 15.58 -11.02
C VAL A 39 -2.48 14.52 -11.76
N ASN A 40 -2.05 14.20 -12.97
CA ASN A 40 -2.61 13.14 -13.79
C ASN A 40 -1.61 11.98 -13.87
N VAL A 41 -2.01 10.77 -13.47
CA VAL A 41 -1.14 9.58 -13.50
C VAL A 41 -1.46 8.76 -14.74
N ILE A 42 -0.43 8.52 -15.56
CA ILE A 42 -0.50 7.75 -16.80
C ILE A 42 0.28 6.47 -16.58
N HIS A 43 -0.40 5.33 -16.74
CA HIS A 43 0.13 4.00 -16.50
C HIS A 43 -0.54 2.97 -17.43
N ASN A 44 -0.07 1.71 -17.39
CA ASN A 44 -0.62 0.60 -18.18
C ASN A 44 -0.58 0.75 -19.72
N ASP A 45 0.28 1.63 -20.24
CA ASP A 45 0.53 1.77 -21.68
C ASP A 45 2.03 1.63 -21.97
N THR A 46 2.44 0.50 -22.55
CA THR A 46 3.85 0.21 -22.83
C THR A 46 4.44 1.05 -23.96
N ASP A 47 3.63 1.74 -24.75
CA ASP A 47 4.12 2.64 -25.80
C ASP A 47 4.67 3.96 -25.21
N VAL A 48 4.22 4.33 -24.01
CA VAL A 48 4.55 5.64 -23.39
C VAL A 48 5.06 5.57 -21.95
N CYS A 49 4.75 4.50 -21.21
CA CYS A 49 5.15 4.36 -19.81
C CYS A 49 6.50 3.65 -19.67
N PRO A 50 7.31 4.02 -18.66
CA PRO A 50 8.58 3.34 -18.39
C PRO A 50 8.35 1.91 -17.91
N TRP A 51 9.39 1.08 -17.98
CA TRP A 51 9.37 -0.27 -17.43
C TRP A 51 9.21 -0.26 -15.90
N ASP A 52 8.37 -1.15 -15.39
CA ASP A 52 8.32 -1.57 -13.99
C ASP A 52 8.22 -3.10 -13.95
N VAL A 53 8.74 -3.71 -12.88
CA VAL A 53 8.71 -5.17 -12.71
C VAL A 53 7.29 -5.72 -12.46
N GLY A 54 6.36 -4.86 -12.05
CA GLY A 54 4.96 -5.19 -11.84
C GLY A 54 4.50 -5.08 -10.38
N VAL A 55 3.20 -5.30 -10.18
CA VAL A 55 2.52 -5.20 -8.90
C VAL A 55 2.61 -6.52 -8.15
N HIS A 56 3.58 -6.63 -7.25
CA HIS A 56 3.78 -7.77 -6.35
C HIS A 56 4.62 -7.36 -5.13
N ALA A 57 4.78 -8.24 -4.13
CA ALA A 57 5.67 -8.02 -2.98
C ALA A 57 5.42 -6.71 -2.21
N SER A 58 4.18 -6.20 -2.24
CA SER A 58 3.76 -4.95 -1.60
C SER A 58 4.62 -3.73 -1.97
N ARG A 59 5.30 -3.78 -3.13
CA ARG A 59 6.41 -2.86 -3.45
C ARG A 59 5.98 -1.51 -4.01
N THR A 60 4.78 -1.41 -4.58
CA THR A 60 4.39 -0.29 -5.45
C THR A 60 4.53 1.07 -4.75
N THR A 61 3.98 1.24 -3.55
CA THR A 61 4.12 2.47 -2.77
C THR A 61 5.60 2.78 -2.49
N PHE A 62 6.41 1.78 -2.16
CA PHE A 62 7.81 2.00 -1.84
C PHE A 62 8.64 2.36 -3.06
N VAL A 63 8.59 1.57 -4.13
CA VAL A 63 9.46 1.73 -5.30
C VAL A 63 8.96 2.80 -6.25
N ALA A 64 7.71 2.67 -6.71
CA ALA A 64 7.13 3.65 -7.63
C ALA A 64 6.89 4.98 -6.93
N GLY A 65 6.51 4.97 -5.65
CA GLY A 65 6.39 6.19 -4.85
C GLY A 65 7.72 6.91 -4.67
N ASN A 66 8.83 6.21 -4.36
CA ASN A 66 10.15 6.86 -4.32
C ASN A 66 10.56 7.38 -5.70
N SER A 67 10.35 6.60 -6.76
CA SER A 67 10.64 7.04 -8.12
C SER A 67 9.92 8.35 -8.46
N ALA A 68 8.62 8.42 -8.17
CA ALA A 68 7.80 9.62 -8.34
C ALA A 68 8.27 10.79 -7.45
N LEU A 69 8.60 10.51 -6.18
CA LEU A 69 9.11 11.51 -5.23
C LEU A 69 10.42 12.15 -5.72
N TYR A 70 11.39 11.34 -6.13
CA TYR A 70 12.67 11.85 -6.60
C TYR A 70 12.57 12.56 -7.96
N ALA A 71 11.68 12.11 -8.85
CA ALA A 71 11.36 12.84 -10.08
C ALA A 71 10.71 14.20 -9.76
N ALA A 72 9.76 14.24 -8.82
CA ALA A 72 9.12 15.45 -8.35
C ALA A 72 10.13 16.43 -7.70
N ARG A 73 11.09 15.95 -6.90
CA ARG A 73 12.19 16.77 -6.34
C ARG A 73 13.04 17.43 -7.41
N LYS A 74 13.44 16.67 -8.44
CA LYS A 74 14.19 17.21 -9.58
C LYS A 74 13.38 18.27 -10.34
N MET A 75 12.08 18.06 -10.49
CA MET A 75 11.18 19.03 -11.13
C MET A 75 10.99 20.29 -10.26
N LYS A 76 10.82 20.12 -8.95
CA LYS A 76 10.73 21.22 -7.98
C LYS A 76 11.98 22.07 -7.97
N ALA A 77 13.18 21.49 -8.02
CA ALA A 77 14.43 22.26 -8.12
C ALA A 77 14.43 23.20 -9.34
N LYS A 78 14.01 22.71 -10.52
CA LYS A 78 13.86 23.55 -11.72
C LYS A 78 12.80 24.64 -11.54
N LEU A 79 11.69 24.33 -10.87
CA LEU A 79 10.64 25.31 -10.57
C LEU A 79 11.16 26.42 -9.65
N LEU A 80 11.91 26.08 -8.60
CA LEU A 80 12.47 27.05 -7.67
C LEU A 80 13.43 28.02 -8.38
N GLU A 81 14.28 27.53 -9.30
CA GLU A 81 15.15 28.38 -10.11
C GLU A 81 14.33 29.38 -10.96
N ILE A 82 13.23 28.93 -11.57
CA ILE A 82 12.33 29.79 -12.36
C ILE A 82 11.65 30.82 -11.46
N ILE A 83 11.07 30.39 -10.34
CA ILE A 83 10.31 31.24 -9.43
C ILE A 83 11.22 32.28 -8.77
N SER A 84 12.43 31.89 -8.40
CA SER A 84 13.47 32.79 -7.87
C SER A 84 13.70 33.99 -8.77
N LYS A 85 13.85 33.75 -10.08
CA LYS A 85 14.01 34.82 -11.09
C LYS A 85 12.74 35.67 -11.26
N VAL A 86 11.55 35.09 -11.04
CA VAL A 86 10.26 35.78 -11.19
C VAL A 86 9.96 36.68 -9.98
N LEU A 87 10.24 36.21 -8.77
CA LEU A 87 9.98 36.91 -7.51
C LEU A 87 11.17 37.77 -7.04
N GLU A 88 12.34 37.58 -7.65
CA GLU A 88 13.60 38.21 -7.27
C GLU A 88 13.90 37.95 -5.78
N VAL A 89 13.89 36.67 -5.40
CA VAL A 89 14.20 36.18 -4.05
C VAL A 89 15.05 34.91 -4.14
N PRO A 90 15.88 34.60 -3.13
CA PRO A 90 16.65 33.35 -3.07
C PRO A 90 15.76 32.09 -3.14
N GLU A 91 16.27 31.00 -3.73
CA GLU A 91 15.52 29.74 -3.89
C GLU A 91 15.09 29.10 -2.55
N ASP A 92 15.95 29.19 -1.54
CA ASP A 92 15.71 28.69 -0.18
C ASP A 92 14.65 29.49 0.58
N ASP A 93 14.35 30.71 0.13
CA ASP A 93 13.28 31.55 0.65
C ASP A 93 11.91 31.25 0.00
N ILE A 94 11.82 30.37 -0.99
CA ILE A 94 10.57 30.08 -1.71
C ILE A 94 9.81 28.92 -1.06
N VAL A 95 8.50 29.06 -0.94
CA VAL A 95 7.56 27.98 -0.63
C VAL A 95 6.53 27.90 -1.74
N ILE A 96 6.19 26.67 -2.16
CA ILE A 96 5.09 26.40 -3.08
C ILE A 96 4.00 25.69 -2.27
N LYS A 97 2.78 26.23 -2.28
CA LYS A 97 1.64 25.62 -1.60
C LYS A 97 0.36 25.91 -2.38
N ASN A 98 -0.46 24.87 -2.58
CA ASN A 98 -1.74 24.95 -3.31
C ASN A 98 -1.59 25.66 -4.68
N GLY A 99 -0.51 25.37 -5.41
CA GLY A 99 -0.25 25.97 -6.73
C GLY A 99 0.16 27.45 -6.70
N VAL A 100 0.51 27.99 -5.54
CA VAL A 100 1.02 29.37 -5.39
C VAL A 100 2.42 29.33 -4.78
N ALA A 101 3.35 30.03 -5.43
CA ALA A 101 4.69 30.20 -4.90
C ALA A 101 4.84 31.57 -4.22
N TYR A 102 5.46 31.62 -3.05
CA TYR A 102 5.68 32.86 -2.30
C TYR A 102 6.99 32.82 -1.50
N SER A 103 7.50 34.00 -1.15
CA SER A 103 8.67 34.17 -0.28
C SER A 103 8.31 33.99 1.20
N LYS A 104 9.11 33.25 1.97
CA LYS A 104 8.94 33.08 3.43
C LYS A 104 9.18 34.39 4.15
N SER A 105 10.22 35.12 3.73
CA SER A 105 10.62 36.40 4.33
C SER A 105 9.67 37.56 3.97
N ASN A 106 9.04 37.52 2.79
CA ASN A 106 8.07 38.51 2.35
C ASN A 106 6.91 37.86 1.57
N PRO A 107 5.85 37.41 2.26
CA PRO A 107 4.71 36.74 1.62
C PRO A 107 3.95 37.58 0.58
N GLU A 108 4.10 38.92 0.55
CA GLU A 108 3.52 39.76 -0.51
C GLU A 108 4.16 39.47 -1.88
N LYS A 109 5.42 38.99 -1.90
CA LYS A 109 6.06 38.44 -3.10
C LYS A 109 5.52 37.04 -3.36
N SER A 110 4.45 36.98 -4.15
CA SER A 110 3.81 35.73 -4.54
C SER A 110 3.45 35.68 -6.03
N VAL A 111 3.37 34.48 -6.58
CA VAL A 111 2.99 34.25 -7.97
C VAL A 111 2.26 32.91 -8.11
N PRO A 112 1.11 32.84 -8.82
CA PRO A 112 0.52 31.57 -9.22
C PRO A 112 1.50 30.76 -10.05
N LEU A 113 1.62 29.46 -9.76
CA LEU A 113 2.64 28.59 -10.36
C LEU A 113 2.50 28.54 -11.89
N ALA A 114 1.28 28.47 -12.41
CA ALA A 114 0.98 28.56 -13.84
C ALA A 114 1.57 29.82 -14.50
N ARG A 115 1.52 30.98 -13.82
CA ARG A 115 2.06 32.23 -14.33
C ARG A 115 3.59 32.21 -14.38
N ALA A 116 4.24 31.63 -13.36
CA ALA A 116 5.69 31.46 -13.34
C ALA A 116 6.17 30.51 -14.44
N ILE A 117 5.51 29.36 -14.61
CA ILE A 117 5.85 28.35 -15.63
C ILE A 117 5.60 28.88 -17.04
N ARG A 118 4.47 29.54 -17.28
CA ARG A 118 4.18 30.16 -18.58
C ARG A 118 5.28 31.13 -18.98
N ARG A 119 5.83 31.91 -18.04
CA ARG A 119 6.98 32.76 -18.34
C ARG A 119 8.20 31.93 -18.77
N ALA A 120 8.50 30.82 -18.10
CA ALA A 120 9.58 29.93 -18.49
C ALA A 120 9.37 29.31 -19.89
N HIS A 121 8.16 28.83 -20.20
CA HIS A 121 7.86 28.20 -21.50
C HIS A 121 7.91 29.19 -22.69
N PHE A 122 7.44 30.42 -22.50
CA PHE A 122 7.27 31.40 -23.59
C PHE A 122 8.40 32.44 -23.71
N THR A 123 9.47 32.32 -22.91
CA THR A 123 10.68 33.14 -23.08
C THR A 123 11.64 32.56 -24.12
N ARG A 124 12.49 33.41 -24.70
CA ARG A 124 13.53 32.97 -25.64
C ARG A 124 14.52 32.05 -24.90
N GLY A 125 14.64 30.80 -25.35
CA GLY A 125 15.38 29.77 -24.64
C GLY A 125 14.57 29.04 -23.55
N GLY A 126 13.24 29.15 -23.59
CA GLY A 126 12.34 28.41 -22.72
C GLY A 126 12.56 26.90 -22.82
N CYS A 127 12.27 26.19 -21.73
CA CYS A 127 12.49 24.75 -21.62
C CYS A 127 11.22 24.06 -21.13
N MET A 128 11.04 22.81 -21.56
CA MET A 128 9.99 21.95 -21.05
C MET A 128 10.38 21.43 -19.66
N LEU A 129 9.47 21.53 -18.69
CA LEU A 129 9.69 21.00 -17.35
C LEU A 129 9.39 19.50 -17.30
N MET A 130 10.45 18.73 -17.49
CA MET A 130 10.45 17.26 -17.32
C MET A 130 11.55 16.83 -16.36
N ALA A 131 11.29 15.73 -15.66
CA ALA A 131 12.27 15.03 -14.85
C ALA A 131 11.93 13.55 -14.85
N GLU A 132 12.96 12.72 -14.71
CA GLU A 132 12.84 11.27 -14.57
C GLU A 132 13.65 10.79 -13.37
N HIS A 133 13.25 9.65 -12.85
CA HIS A 133 14.00 8.93 -11.85
C HIS A 133 13.73 7.43 -12.00
N PHE A 134 14.74 6.63 -11.72
CA PHE A 134 14.61 5.20 -11.54
C PHE A 134 15.07 4.89 -10.12
N TYR A 135 14.21 4.29 -9.33
CA TYR A 135 14.52 3.93 -7.95
C TYR A 135 14.82 2.44 -7.86
N ASP A 136 16.06 2.13 -7.48
CA ASP A 136 16.49 0.77 -7.15
C ASP A 136 16.67 0.68 -5.63
N PRO A 137 15.84 -0.11 -4.92
CA PRO A 137 15.99 -0.30 -3.48
C PRO A 137 17.37 -0.83 -3.13
N ASN A 138 17.93 -0.36 -2.02
CA ASN A 138 19.22 -0.87 -1.55
C ASN A 138 19.03 -2.23 -0.86
N ASN A 139 18.97 -3.29 -1.64
CA ASN A 139 18.80 -4.66 -1.18
C ASN A 139 19.89 -5.61 -1.73
N GLU A 140 20.13 -6.70 -1.03
CA GLU A 140 21.12 -7.72 -1.38
C GLU A 140 20.42 -9.06 -1.57
N ASN A 141 20.57 -9.63 -2.77
CA ASN A 141 20.11 -10.99 -3.05
C ASN A 141 20.82 -12.02 -2.17
N LEU A 142 20.16 -13.15 -1.94
CA LEU A 142 20.77 -14.26 -1.21
C LEU A 142 21.98 -14.83 -1.97
N ASP A 143 23.11 -14.97 -1.28
CA ASP A 143 24.28 -15.68 -1.78
C ASP A 143 24.10 -17.21 -1.75
N LYS A 144 25.16 -17.96 -2.09
CA LYS A 144 25.16 -19.44 -2.06
C LYS A 144 24.96 -20.02 -0.66
N GLU A 145 25.16 -19.23 0.40
CA GLU A 145 24.97 -19.59 1.79
C GLU A 145 23.60 -19.12 2.34
N PHE A 146 22.73 -18.59 1.47
CA PHE A 146 21.44 -17.99 1.82
C PHE A 146 21.55 -16.76 2.73
N LYS A 147 22.63 -15.98 2.60
CA LYS A 147 22.82 -14.69 3.31
C LYS A 147 22.58 -13.52 2.36
N GLY A 148 21.87 -12.51 2.84
CA GLY A 148 21.57 -11.29 2.11
C GLY A 148 20.52 -10.46 2.85
N ASN A 149 20.12 -9.34 2.26
CA ASN A 149 19.06 -8.48 2.77
C ASN A 149 18.06 -8.21 1.64
N LEU A 150 17.05 -9.06 1.50
CA LEU A 150 16.17 -9.06 0.33
C LEU A 150 15.27 -7.83 0.18
N SER A 151 15.11 -7.02 1.22
CA SER A 151 14.26 -5.84 1.19
C SER A 151 14.94 -4.64 1.84
N ALA A 152 14.75 -3.46 1.24
CA ALA A 152 15.16 -2.18 1.83
C ALA A 152 14.33 -1.83 3.09
N ALA A 153 13.11 -2.35 3.19
CA ALA A 153 12.22 -2.10 4.32
C ALA A 153 11.37 -3.34 4.66
N TYR A 154 11.08 -3.50 5.95
CA TYR A 154 10.25 -4.59 6.45
C TYR A 154 9.01 -4.01 7.14
N ALA A 155 7.84 -4.45 6.68
CA ALA A 155 6.56 -4.16 7.34
C ALA A 155 6.34 -5.19 8.46
N TYR A 156 5.82 -4.73 9.60
CA TYR A 156 5.47 -5.58 10.72
C TYR A 156 3.97 -5.51 10.97
N GLY A 157 3.38 -6.63 11.42
CA GLY A 157 1.96 -6.71 11.72
C GLY A 157 1.70 -7.65 12.89
N THR A 158 0.74 -7.30 13.74
CA THR A 158 0.26 -8.15 14.83
C THR A 158 -1.26 -8.09 14.88
N HIS A 159 -1.89 -9.25 14.91
CA HIS A 159 -3.34 -9.36 14.96
C HIS A 159 -3.78 -10.01 16.28
N GLY A 160 -4.85 -9.49 16.87
CA GLY A 160 -5.55 -10.08 18.01
C GLY A 160 -6.95 -10.49 17.59
N VAL A 161 -7.36 -11.71 17.94
CA VAL A 161 -8.66 -12.26 17.56
C VAL A 161 -9.31 -12.91 18.76
N GLU A 162 -10.57 -12.56 19.00
CA GLU A 162 -11.45 -13.24 19.97
C GLU A 162 -12.48 -14.05 19.20
N VAL A 163 -12.66 -15.32 19.59
CA VAL A 163 -13.60 -16.23 18.93
C VAL A 163 -14.51 -16.93 19.92
N GLU A 164 -15.71 -17.25 19.46
CA GLU A 164 -16.61 -18.21 20.08
C GLU A 164 -16.65 -19.47 19.20
N VAL A 165 -16.55 -20.65 19.82
CA VAL A 165 -16.63 -21.93 19.12
C VAL A 165 -17.84 -22.69 19.64
N ASP A 166 -18.79 -22.97 18.76
CA ASP A 166 -19.90 -23.88 19.06
C ASP A 166 -19.38 -25.32 19.05
N THR A 167 -19.37 -25.97 20.21
CA THR A 167 -18.82 -27.33 20.36
C THR A 167 -19.74 -28.42 19.82
N GLU A 168 -21.02 -28.13 19.54
CA GLU A 168 -21.96 -29.07 18.95
C GLU A 168 -21.90 -29.04 17.42
N THR A 169 -21.68 -27.87 16.82
CA THR A 169 -21.62 -27.70 15.36
C THR A 169 -20.22 -27.51 14.78
N GLY A 170 -19.24 -27.16 15.62
CA GLY A 170 -17.88 -26.80 15.22
C GLY A 170 -17.77 -25.42 14.58
N LYS A 171 -18.84 -24.64 14.52
CA LYS A 171 -18.81 -23.31 13.91
C LYS A 171 -17.99 -22.34 14.76
N VAL A 172 -17.19 -21.52 14.08
CA VAL A 172 -16.40 -20.46 14.69
C VAL A 172 -17.05 -19.13 14.37
N LYS A 173 -17.28 -18.31 15.39
CA LYS A 173 -17.72 -16.93 15.27
C LYS A 173 -16.63 -16.02 15.79
N ILE A 174 -16.18 -15.06 14.98
CA ILE A 174 -15.24 -14.03 15.42
C ILE A 174 -16.05 -12.95 16.16
N LEU A 175 -15.67 -12.68 17.40
CA LEU A 175 -16.32 -11.68 18.26
C LEU A 175 -15.64 -10.31 18.14
N LYS A 176 -14.31 -10.30 18.11
CA LYS A 176 -13.48 -9.10 17.96
C LYS A 176 -12.24 -9.40 17.13
N TYR A 177 -11.88 -8.45 16.27
CA TYR A 177 -10.66 -8.51 15.47
C TYR A 177 -9.91 -7.18 15.58
N VAL A 178 -8.63 -7.23 15.94
CA VAL A 178 -7.72 -6.08 15.97
C VAL A 178 -6.53 -6.38 15.07
N ALA A 179 -6.17 -5.45 14.19
CA ALA A 179 -5.03 -5.56 13.29
C ALA A 179 -4.15 -4.32 13.43
N ALA A 180 -2.94 -4.50 13.97
CA ALA A 180 -1.95 -3.45 14.12
C ALA A 180 -0.81 -3.64 13.12
N HIS A 181 -0.48 -2.60 12.35
CA HIS A 181 0.56 -2.68 11.33
C HIS A 181 1.51 -1.49 11.39
N ASP A 182 2.81 -1.80 11.37
CA ASP A 182 3.86 -0.83 11.08
C ASP A 182 3.93 -0.59 9.57
N VAL A 183 3.50 0.61 9.19
CA VAL A 183 3.41 1.05 7.79
C VAL A 183 4.44 2.12 7.46
N GLY A 184 5.35 2.41 8.39
CA GLY A 184 6.26 3.54 8.30
C GLY A 184 5.52 4.88 8.40
N ARG A 185 4.86 5.31 7.32
CA ARG A 185 3.99 6.49 7.28
C ARG A 185 2.80 6.23 6.36
N ALA A 186 1.61 6.59 6.81
CA ALA A 186 0.40 6.47 6.02
C ALA A 186 0.30 7.63 5.01
N ILE A 187 0.57 7.36 3.73
CA ILE A 187 0.32 8.35 2.66
C ILE A 187 -1.19 8.66 2.55
N ASN A 188 -2.00 7.61 2.58
CA ASN A 188 -3.46 7.70 2.55
C ASN A 188 -4.07 6.76 3.60
N PRO A 189 -4.43 7.27 4.79
CA PRO A 189 -4.98 6.45 5.86
C PRO A 189 -6.24 5.67 5.46
N LEU A 190 -7.12 6.26 4.64
CA LEU A 190 -8.36 5.60 4.22
C LEU A 190 -8.09 4.38 3.32
N LEU A 191 -7.22 4.52 2.32
CA LEU A 191 -6.84 3.40 1.45
C LEU A 191 -6.11 2.31 2.26
N LEU A 192 -5.27 2.72 3.20
CA LEU A 192 -4.51 1.83 4.06
C LEU A 192 -5.43 1.00 4.98
N GLU A 193 -6.41 1.64 5.63
CA GLU A 193 -7.44 0.94 6.41
C GLU A 193 -8.21 -0.05 5.54
N GLY A 194 -8.59 0.35 4.32
CA GLY A 194 -9.25 -0.54 3.36
C GLY A 194 -8.42 -1.76 2.98
N GLN A 195 -7.11 -1.59 2.78
CA GLN A 195 -6.18 -2.70 2.50
C GLN A 195 -6.06 -3.67 3.68
N ILE A 196 -5.91 -3.17 4.90
CA ILE A 196 -5.86 -4.02 6.10
C ILE A 196 -7.19 -4.77 6.26
N TYR A 197 -8.31 -4.07 6.09
CA TYR A 197 -9.64 -4.66 6.20
C TYR A 197 -9.86 -5.79 5.18
N GLY A 198 -9.54 -5.53 3.90
CA GLY A 198 -9.63 -6.53 2.83
C GLY A 198 -8.72 -7.73 3.07
N GLY A 199 -7.47 -7.49 3.48
CA GLY A 199 -6.52 -8.55 3.82
C GLY A 199 -6.98 -9.42 4.99
N VAL A 200 -7.58 -8.81 6.02
CA VAL A 200 -8.16 -9.54 7.15
C VAL A 200 -9.33 -10.42 6.70
N LEU A 201 -10.26 -9.90 5.92
CA LEU A 201 -11.40 -10.70 5.43
C LEU A 201 -10.95 -11.86 4.52
N GLN A 202 -10.03 -11.60 3.60
CA GLN A 202 -9.45 -12.66 2.76
C GLN A 202 -8.74 -13.71 3.63
N GLY A 203 -8.03 -13.27 4.67
CA GLY A 203 -7.36 -14.16 5.62
C GLY A 203 -8.31 -14.99 6.48
N ILE A 204 -9.49 -14.46 6.85
CA ILE A 204 -10.54 -15.21 7.55
C ILE A 204 -11.08 -16.32 6.64
N GLY A 205 -11.33 -16.02 5.36
CA GLY A 205 -11.70 -17.01 4.35
C GLY A 205 -10.65 -18.13 4.25
N TYR A 206 -9.39 -17.75 4.06
CA TYR A 206 -8.25 -18.68 4.05
C TYR A 206 -8.17 -19.55 5.32
N ALA A 207 -8.45 -18.98 6.48
CA ALA A 207 -8.37 -19.68 7.76
C ALA A 207 -9.53 -20.65 7.99
N LEU A 208 -10.75 -20.36 7.53
CA LEU A 208 -11.96 -21.04 7.99
C LEU A 208 -12.76 -21.78 6.90
N SER A 209 -12.68 -21.35 5.63
CA SER A 209 -13.60 -21.84 4.60
C SER A 209 -12.97 -22.14 3.24
N GLU A 210 -11.99 -21.34 2.81
CA GLU A 210 -11.46 -21.39 1.46
C GLU A 210 -10.48 -22.55 1.26
N ARG A 211 -10.78 -23.41 0.28
CA ARG A 211 -9.93 -24.55 -0.10
C ARG A 211 -10.23 -24.95 -1.53
N MET A 212 -9.18 -25.25 -2.30
CA MET A 212 -9.32 -25.93 -3.59
C MET A 212 -9.36 -27.46 -3.38
N ILE A 213 -10.35 -28.12 -3.98
CA ILE A 213 -10.54 -29.57 -3.91
C ILE A 213 -10.16 -30.18 -5.26
N TYR A 214 -9.12 -31.01 -5.27
CA TYR A 214 -8.65 -31.71 -6.46
C TYR A 214 -8.94 -33.20 -6.36
N GLU A 215 -9.52 -33.78 -7.40
CA GLU A 215 -9.72 -35.22 -7.54
C GLU A 215 -9.36 -35.65 -8.95
N GLY A 216 -8.46 -36.63 -9.07
CA GLY A 216 -7.96 -37.09 -10.38
C GLY A 216 -7.29 -35.98 -11.20
N GLY A 217 -6.73 -34.95 -10.54
CA GLY A 217 -6.14 -33.78 -11.19
C GLY A 217 -7.13 -32.67 -11.58
N TYR A 218 -8.44 -32.87 -11.38
CA TYR A 218 -9.46 -31.88 -11.71
C TYR A 218 -9.89 -31.08 -10.47
N LEU A 219 -9.99 -29.76 -10.61
CA LEU A 219 -10.58 -28.89 -9.60
C LEU A 219 -12.09 -29.11 -9.55
N LYS A 220 -12.60 -29.60 -8.42
CA LYS A 220 -14.01 -29.97 -8.23
C LYS A 220 -14.91 -28.82 -7.80
N ASN A 221 -14.34 -27.80 -7.17
CA ASN A 221 -15.06 -26.66 -6.64
C ASN A 221 -14.63 -25.33 -7.27
N GLY A 222 -14.34 -25.31 -8.58
CA GLY A 222 -13.92 -24.11 -9.31
C GLY A 222 -15.05 -23.11 -9.60
N ASN A 223 -15.95 -22.89 -8.65
CA ASN A 223 -17.09 -22.00 -8.76
C ASN A 223 -17.32 -21.27 -7.42
N PHE A 224 -17.98 -20.10 -7.43
CA PHE A 224 -18.20 -19.28 -6.23
C PHE A 224 -19.22 -19.84 -5.24
N LEU A 225 -19.93 -20.92 -5.59
CA LEU A 225 -20.79 -21.61 -4.64
C LEU A 225 -19.98 -22.57 -3.77
N ASP A 226 -19.09 -23.36 -4.35
CA ASP A 226 -18.38 -24.45 -3.65
C ASP A 226 -16.98 -24.06 -3.16
N TYR A 227 -16.33 -23.07 -3.79
CA TYR A 227 -15.19 -22.38 -3.20
C TYR A 227 -15.74 -21.26 -2.31
N LYS A 228 -15.79 -21.53 -1.01
CA LYS A 228 -16.53 -20.73 -0.02
C LYS A 228 -15.78 -19.45 0.36
N ILE A 229 -15.79 -18.46 -0.53
CA ILE A 229 -15.44 -17.08 -0.18
C ILE A 229 -16.45 -16.53 0.83
N LEU A 230 -16.02 -15.55 1.62
CA LEU A 230 -16.89 -14.87 2.57
C LEU A 230 -17.98 -14.05 1.85
N THR A 231 -19.16 -13.99 2.45
CA THR A 231 -20.27 -13.14 2.03
C THR A 231 -20.34 -11.88 2.91
N VAL A 232 -21.18 -10.92 2.52
CA VAL A 232 -21.45 -9.72 3.35
C VAL A 232 -21.95 -10.04 4.76
N ARG A 233 -22.52 -11.24 4.97
CA ARG A 233 -23.01 -11.67 6.30
C ARG A 233 -21.93 -12.27 7.19
N ASP A 234 -20.76 -12.58 6.62
CA ASP A 234 -19.61 -13.14 7.33
C ASP A 234 -18.62 -12.04 7.76
N VAL A 235 -18.91 -10.78 7.39
CA VAL A 235 -18.06 -9.63 7.65
C VAL A 235 -17.98 -9.35 9.16
N VAL A 236 -16.75 -9.14 9.62
CA VAL A 236 -16.44 -8.80 11.02
C VAL A 236 -15.92 -7.36 11.08
N PRO A 237 -16.34 -6.54 12.06
CA PRO A 237 -15.67 -5.29 12.32
C PRO A 237 -14.20 -5.54 12.68
N VAL A 238 -13.30 -4.83 12.01
CA VAL A 238 -11.85 -4.91 12.24
C VAL A 238 -11.42 -3.57 12.81
N GLU A 239 -10.84 -3.58 14.00
CA GLU A 239 -10.18 -2.43 14.60
C GLU A 239 -8.76 -2.34 14.03
N THR A 240 -8.51 -1.34 13.19
CA THR A 240 -7.21 -1.08 12.58
C THR A 240 -6.38 -0.16 13.44
N VAL A 241 -5.11 -0.53 13.69
CA VAL A 241 -4.15 0.29 14.43
C VAL A 241 -2.96 0.58 13.52
N ILE A 242 -2.81 1.84 13.15
CA ILE A 242 -1.71 2.32 12.31
C ILE A 242 -0.52 2.66 13.21
N VAL A 243 0.61 2.01 12.97
CA VAL A 243 1.88 2.30 13.65
C VAL A 243 2.81 2.97 12.65
N GLU A 244 3.24 4.19 12.98
CA GLU A 244 4.15 4.98 12.15
C GLU A 244 5.55 4.99 12.75
N THR A 245 6.52 4.37 12.07
CA THR A 245 7.92 4.26 12.49
C THR A 245 8.89 5.09 11.65
N ASP A 246 8.40 5.77 10.60
CA ASP A 246 9.19 6.51 9.60
C ASP A 246 10.35 5.69 8.98
N GLU A 247 10.09 5.05 7.85
CA GLU A 247 11.12 4.33 7.09
C GLU A 247 11.98 5.28 6.26
N LYS A 248 13.27 5.38 6.58
CA LYS A 248 14.18 6.37 5.97
C LYS A 248 14.28 6.26 4.46
N GLU A 249 14.21 5.04 3.94
CA GLU A 249 14.28 4.78 2.51
C GLU A 249 12.93 4.91 1.81
N GLY A 250 11.82 4.94 2.55
CA GLY A 250 10.47 5.02 1.99
C GLY A 250 10.08 6.44 1.55
N PRO A 251 9.15 6.60 0.60
CA PRO A 251 8.68 7.93 0.23
C PRO A 251 7.96 8.55 1.43
N PHE A 252 8.50 9.68 1.92
CA PHE A 252 8.08 10.35 3.15
C PHE A 252 8.08 9.48 4.41
N GLY A 253 8.74 8.32 4.42
CA GLY A 253 8.66 7.38 5.55
C GLY A 253 7.81 6.14 5.30
N ALA A 254 7.12 6.02 4.15
CA ALA A 254 6.12 4.97 3.93
C ALA A 254 6.71 3.59 3.58
N LYS A 255 6.01 2.52 4.01
CA LYS A 255 6.28 1.11 3.67
C LYS A 255 5.13 0.50 2.85
N GLY A 256 5.32 -0.72 2.35
CA GLY A 256 4.28 -1.51 1.68
C GLY A 256 3.33 -2.21 2.66
N ILE A 257 2.02 -2.22 2.36
CA ILE A 257 0.97 -2.81 3.23
C ILE A 257 -0.02 -3.75 2.52
N GLY A 258 0.14 -3.99 1.21
CA GLY A 258 -0.83 -4.79 0.43
C GLY A 258 -1.00 -6.24 0.94
N GLU A 259 0.10 -6.94 1.19
CA GLU A 259 0.09 -8.34 1.68
C GLU A 259 0.12 -8.47 3.22
N PRO A 260 0.83 -7.61 3.99
CA PRO A 260 0.92 -7.76 5.44
C PRO A 260 -0.42 -7.74 6.19
N GLY A 261 -1.47 -7.16 5.62
CA GLY A 261 -2.84 -7.22 6.16
C GLY A 261 -3.44 -8.64 6.21
N LEU A 262 -2.96 -9.57 5.39
CA LEU A 262 -3.45 -10.95 5.32
C LEU A 262 -2.60 -11.90 6.17
N VAL A 263 -1.29 -11.74 6.20
CA VAL A 263 -0.34 -12.75 6.72
C VAL A 263 -0.65 -13.23 8.16
N PRO A 264 -0.93 -12.35 9.15
CA PRO A 264 -1.11 -12.76 10.54
C PRO A 264 -2.48 -13.39 10.84
N THR A 265 -3.39 -13.47 9.86
CA THR A 265 -4.80 -13.81 10.07
C THR A 265 -5.03 -15.26 10.52
N ALA A 266 -4.65 -16.23 9.71
CA ALA A 266 -4.81 -17.65 9.99
C ALA A 266 -4.13 -18.10 11.30
N PRO A 267 -2.88 -17.73 11.61
CA PRO A 267 -2.28 -18.11 12.89
C PRO A 267 -3.00 -17.48 14.10
N ALA A 268 -3.47 -16.23 14.00
CA ALA A 268 -4.21 -15.60 15.09
C ALA A 268 -5.55 -16.32 15.36
N ILE A 269 -6.30 -16.65 14.30
CA ILE A 269 -7.56 -17.41 14.39
C ILE A 269 -7.29 -18.82 14.94
N ALA A 270 -6.27 -19.52 14.45
CA ALA A 270 -5.92 -20.85 14.93
C ALA A 270 -5.50 -20.86 16.41
N ASN A 271 -4.82 -19.81 16.87
CA ASN A 271 -4.47 -19.64 18.29
C ASN A 271 -5.70 -19.36 19.15
N ALA A 272 -6.62 -18.50 18.68
CA ALA A 272 -7.86 -18.20 19.39
C ALA A 272 -8.76 -19.45 19.50
N ILE A 273 -8.87 -20.25 18.44
CA ILE A 273 -9.60 -21.53 18.48
C ILE A 273 -8.94 -22.49 19.48
N TYR A 274 -7.61 -22.61 19.45
CA TYR A 274 -6.89 -23.44 20.42
C TYR A 274 -7.15 -23.01 21.86
N ASP A 275 -7.15 -21.71 22.13
CA ASP A 275 -7.47 -21.15 23.45
C ASP A 275 -8.91 -21.52 23.88
N ALA A 276 -9.87 -21.39 22.97
CA ALA A 276 -11.29 -21.66 23.23
C ALA A 276 -11.60 -23.14 23.51
N ILE A 277 -11.01 -24.09 22.78
CA ILE A 277 -11.38 -25.52 22.89
C ILE A 277 -10.26 -26.43 23.43
N GLY A 278 -9.05 -25.90 23.58
CA GLY A 278 -7.87 -26.63 24.05
C GLY A 278 -7.43 -27.77 23.12
N VAL A 279 -7.64 -27.63 21.81
CA VAL A 279 -7.16 -28.60 20.79
C VAL A 279 -6.49 -27.86 19.63
N ARG A 280 -5.31 -28.31 19.24
CA ARG A 280 -4.51 -27.65 18.21
C ARG A 280 -4.81 -28.25 16.84
N ILE A 281 -5.45 -27.45 15.98
CA ILE A 281 -5.67 -27.81 14.57
C ILE A 281 -4.54 -27.19 13.73
N LYS A 282 -3.84 -28.01 12.97
CA LYS A 282 -2.63 -27.62 12.18
C LYS A 282 -2.85 -27.66 10.66
N ASP A 283 -4.09 -27.95 10.23
CA ASP A 283 -4.44 -28.13 8.83
C ASP A 283 -5.55 -27.14 8.46
N LEU A 284 -5.23 -26.17 7.60
CA LEU A 284 -6.17 -25.16 7.12
C LEU A 284 -6.97 -25.68 5.90
N PRO A 285 -8.17 -25.12 5.64
CA PRO A 285 -8.93 -24.27 6.56
C PRO A 285 -9.44 -25.07 7.76
N ILE A 286 -9.64 -24.41 8.90
CA ILE A 286 -10.19 -24.96 10.14
C ILE A 286 -11.72 -25.06 10.01
N THR A 287 -12.18 -26.05 9.26
CA THR A 287 -13.60 -26.26 9.02
C THR A 287 -14.33 -26.77 10.28
N PRO A 288 -15.66 -26.58 10.37
CA PRO A 288 -16.44 -27.13 11.48
C PRO A 288 -16.27 -28.64 11.68
N GLU A 289 -16.18 -29.40 10.59
CA GLU A 289 -15.93 -30.85 10.62
C GLU A 289 -14.59 -31.19 11.30
N LYS A 290 -13.53 -30.40 11.05
CA LYS A 290 -12.22 -30.60 11.70
C LYS A 290 -12.30 -30.30 13.20
N ILE A 291 -13.04 -29.27 13.60
CA ILE A 291 -13.25 -28.95 15.02
C ILE A 291 -13.99 -30.08 15.73
N LEU A 292 -15.12 -30.56 15.18
CA LEU A 292 -15.89 -31.64 15.79
C LEU A 292 -15.09 -32.95 15.91
N ARG A 293 -14.31 -33.29 14.88
CA ARG A 293 -13.41 -34.45 14.91
C ARG A 293 -12.36 -34.31 16.02
N ALA A 294 -11.73 -33.15 16.10
CA ALA A 294 -10.71 -32.85 17.09
C ALA A 294 -11.26 -32.91 18.54
N LEU A 295 -12.48 -32.41 18.76
CA LEU A 295 -13.19 -32.50 20.05
C LEU A 295 -13.52 -33.95 20.42
N LYS A 296 -13.95 -34.77 19.45
CA LYS A 296 -14.26 -36.19 19.66
C LYS A 296 -13.02 -37.02 19.98
N GLU A 297 -11.90 -36.73 19.33
CA GLU A 297 -10.62 -37.38 19.61
C GLU A 297 -10.10 -37.03 21.01
N LYS A 298 -10.32 -35.78 21.47
CA LYS A 298 -9.99 -35.35 22.84
C LYS A 298 -10.83 -36.06 23.91
N SER A 299 -12.11 -36.32 23.63
CA SER A 299 -13.03 -36.96 24.59
C SER A 299 -12.98 -38.49 24.59
N SER A 300 -12.35 -39.10 23.57
CA SER A 300 -12.16 -40.54 23.51
C SER A 300 -11.06 -40.98 24.49
N PRO A 301 -11.32 -41.93 25.41
CA PRO A 301 -10.27 -42.47 26.28
C PRO A 301 -9.18 -43.11 25.42
N LYS A 302 -7.92 -42.79 25.74
CA LYS A 302 -6.75 -43.47 25.15
C LYS A 302 -6.71 -44.95 25.51
#